data_AF-A0A1X4NIG9-F1
#
_entry.id   AF-A0A1X4NIG9-F1
#
_cell.length_a   1.000
_cell.length_b   1.000
_cell.length_c   1.000
_cell.angle_alpha   90.00
_cell.angle_beta   90.00
_cell.angle_gamma   90.00
#
_symmetry.space_group_name_H-M   'P 1'
#
loop_
_entity.id
_entity.type
_entity.pdbx_description
1 polymer ?
#
loop_
_entity_poly.entity_id
_entity_poly.type
_entity_poly.pdbx_seq_one_letter_code
_entity_poly.pdbx_strand_id
1 'polypeptide(L)'
;MVADATGLEFGDPSRGEEVFAQCRSCHQIGQGATDRIGPHLNGIFGRRAGAHDGFRYSDDMAMMGSDGLTWELETLNAYLENPKALVSRTRMNFAGLKDPQDRSDILAYLRQFSASPQNIPEAAPTAQAREVELSPEVLAIVGDTDYGEYLASECKTCHQQDGSDQGIPSIIQWPTEDFVVAMHAYKRQIRPHPVMQMMASRLSDEEIAALAAYFAQLE
;
A
#
# COMPACT_ATOMS: atom_id res chain seq x y z
N MET A 1 10.05 -24.04 3.55
CA MET A 1 9.04 -23.74 2.51
C MET A 1 7.75 -23.47 3.26
N VAL A 2 7.45 -22.20 3.52
CA VAL A 2 6.23 -21.82 4.25
C VAL A 2 5.32 -21.19 3.22
N ALA A 3 4.22 -21.87 2.91
CA ALA A 3 3.20 -21.41 1.99
C ALA A 3 2.43 -20.25 2.62
N ASP A 4 2.25 -19.18 1.87
CA ASP A 4 1.52 -17.98 2.27
C ASP A 4 0.00 -18.21 2.15
N ALA A 5 -0.75 -17.65 3.09
CA ALA A 5 -2.13 -18.04 3.43
C ALA A 5 -3.22 -17.53 2.46
N THR A 6 -2.84 -16.98 1.30
CA THR A 6 -3.77 -16.51 0.25
C THR A 6 -3.66 -17.30 -1.06
N GLY A 7 -2.70 -18.24 -1.17
CA GLY A 7 -2.55 -19.10 -2.35
C GLY A 7 -2.16 -18.37 -3.63
N LEU A 8 -1.81 -17.08 -3.58
CA LEU A 8 -1.28 -16.32 -4.71
C LEU A 8 0.23 -16.19 -4.56
N GLU A 9 0.98 -16.97 -5.35
CA GLU A 9 2.43 -16.74 -5.53
C GLU A 9 2.66 -15.32 -6.08
N PHE A 10 3.80 -14.70 -5.73
CA PHE A 10 4.19 -13.41 -6.32
C PHE A 10 4.22 -13.50 -7.85
N GLY A 11 3.32 -12.79 -8.53
CA GLY A 11 3.22 -12.84 -10.00
C GLY A 11 4.43 -12.23 -10.72
N ASP A 12 4.68 -12.69 -11.93
CA ASP A 12 5.71 -12.16 -12.83
C ASP A 12 5.11 -11.02 -13.68
N PRO A 13 5.54 -9.76 -13.50
CA PRO A 13 5.01 -8.64 -14.26
C PRO A 13 5.32 -8.72 -15.77
N SER A 14 6.37 -9.44 -16.18
CA SER A 14 6.70 -9.64 -17.59
C SER A 14 5.67 -10.55 -18.25
N ARG A 15 5.31 -11.65 -17.59
CA ARG A 15 4.18 -12.51 -18.03
C ARG A 15 2.85 -11.77 -17.91
N GLY A 16 2.69 -10.93 -16.90
CA GLY A 16 1.51 -10.09 -16.72
C GLY A 16 1.29 -9.14 -17.89
N GLU A 17 2.36 -8.60 -18.47
CA GLU A 17 2.29 -7.80 -19.68
C GLU A 17 1.75 -8.60 -20.88
N GLU A 18 2.12 -9.88 -20.98
CA GLU A 18 1.61 -10.80 -22.01
C GLU A 18 0.12 -11.07 -21.79
N VAL A 19 -0.29 -11.38 -20.55
CA VAL A 19 -1.70 -11.59 -20.18
C VAL A 19 -2.52 -10.32 -20.48
N PHE A 20 -1.94 -9.14 -20.24
CA PHE A 20 -2.57 -7.84 -20.51
C PHE A 20 -2.95 -7.66 -21.99
N ALA A 21 -2.38 -8.42 -22.94
CA ALA A 21 -2.82 -8.41 -24.33
C ALA A 21 -4.33 -8.62 -24.51
N GLN A 22 -4.97 -9.39 -23.62
CA GLN A 22 -6.42 -9.61 -23.59
C GLN A 22 -7.21 -8.35 -23.21
N CYS A 23 -6.57 -7.42 -22.48
CA CYS A 23 -7.17 -6.18 -21.99
C CYS A 23 -6.95 -4.99 -22.94
N ARG A 24 -5.89 -5.02 -23.77
CA ARG A 24 -5.44 -3.90 -24.62
C ARG A 24 -6.47 -3.41 -25.64
N SER A 25 -7.45 -4.25 -26.01
CA SER A 25 -8.55 -3.87 -26.90
C SER A 25 -9.49 -2.84 -26.26
N CYS A 26 -9.68 -2.92 -24.94
CA CYS A 26 -10.61 -2.08 -24.20
C CYS A 26 -9.92 -1.04 -23.32
N HIS A 27 -8.74 -1.37 -22.80
CA HIS A 27 -8.04 -0.56 -21.80
C HIS A 27 -6.66 -0.13 -22.29
N GLN A 28 -6.23 1.05 -21.86
CA GLN A 28 -4.86 1.51 -21.99
C GLN A 28 -4.18 1.61 -20.62
N ILE A 29 -2.86 1.54 -20.63
CA ILE A 29 -2.00 1.66 -19.45
C ILE A 29 -0.66 2.27 -19.87
N GLY A 30 0.01 2.96 -18.96
CA GLY A 30 1.28 3.64 -19.21
C GLY A 30 1.15 5.12 -19.55
N GLN A 31 2.28 5.72 -19.95
CA GLN A 31 2.38 7.13 -20.27
C GLN A 31 1.44 7.49 -21.43
N GLY A 32 0.63 8.54 -21.26
CA GLY A 32 -0.30 9.01 -22.28
C GLY A 32 -1.53 8.09 -22.48
N ALA A 33 -1.81 7.17 -21.56
CA ALA A 33 -3.01 6.36 -21.61
C ALA A 33 -4.28 7.23 -21.53
N THR A 34 -5.26 6.89 -22.34
CA THR A 34 -6.58 7.52 -22.43
C THR A 34 -7.68 6.47 -22.32
N ASP A 35 -8.87 6.91 -21.92
CA ASP A 35 -10.05 6.05 -21.90
C ASP A 35 -10.47 5.59 -23.30
N ARG A 36 -10.97 4.36 -23.39
CA ARG A 36 -11.49 3.76 -24.62
C ARG A 36 -12.85 3.10 -24.35
N ILE A 37 -13.01 1.81 -24.71
CA ILE A 37 -14.19 1.02 -24.35
C ILE A 37 -14.27 0.88 -22.83
N GLY A 38 -13.11 0.74 -22.17
CA GLY A 38 -12.96 0.82 -20.72
C GLY A 38 -12.08 2.01 -20.31
N PRO A 39 -12.06 2.37 -19.01
CA PRO A 39 -11.19 3.41 -18.50
C PRO A 39 -9.71 2.99 -18.58
N HIS A 40 -8.79 3.94 -18.60
CA HIS A 40 -7.37 3.58 -18.45
C HIS A 40 -7.07 3.01 -17.06
N LEU A 41 -6.00 2.23 -16.97
CA LEU A 41 -5.72 1.41 -15.78
C LEU A 41 -4.55 1.90 -14.92
N ASN A 42 -3.96 3.05 -15.25
CA ASN A 42 -3.01 3.72 -14.35
C ASN A 42 -3.67 4.05 -13.01
N GLY A 43 -2.96 3.84 -11.90
CA GLY A 43 -3.44 4.15 -10.56
C GLY A 43 -4.74 3.42 -10.20
N ILE A 44 -4.92 2.18 -10.66
CA ILE A 44 -6.14 1.41 -10.37
C ILE A 44 -6.18 0.90 -8.93
N PHE A 45 -5.01 0.57 -8.43
CA PHE A 45 -4.77 0.00 -7.12
C PHE A 45 -5.04 1.05 -6.02
N GLY A 46 -5.87 0.70 -5.02
CA GLY A 46 -6.38 1.62 -4.00
C GLY A 46 -7.52 2.56 -4.48
N ARG A 47 -7.90 2.50 -5.77
CA ARG A 47 -8.94 3.36 -6.32
C ARG A 47 -10.32 2.77 -6.03
N ARG A 48 -11.26 3.61 -5.62
CA ARG A 48 -12.68 3.22 -5.52
C ARG A 48 -13.21 2.74 -6.88
N ALA A 49 -14.00 1.66 -6.86
CA ALA A 49 -14.64 1.15 -8.05
C ALA A 49 -15.56 2.20 -8.70
N GLY A 50 -15.58 2.25 -10.03
CA GLY A 50 -16.44 3.21 -10.76
C GLY A 50 -16.10 4.69 -10.57
N ALA A 51 -14.92 5.05 -10.06
CA ALA A 51 -14.60 6.43 -9.66
C ALA A 51 -13.60 7.17 -10.57
N HIS A 52 -13.26 6.64 -11.75
CA HIS A 52 -12.42 7.39 -12.69
C HIS A 52 -13.20 8.54 -13.33
N ASP A 53 -12.71 9.76 -13.17
CA ASP A 53 -13.33 10.96 -13.72
C ASP A 53 -13.41 10.92 -15.25
N GLY A 54 -14.53 11.35 -15.81
CA GLY A 54 -14.74 11.40 -17.25
C GLY A 54 -15.17 10.09 -17.90
N PHE A 55 -15.06 8.94 -17.22
CA PHE A 55 -15.52 7.66 -17.74
C PHE A 55 -16.94 7.30 -17.27
N ARG A 56 -17.78 6.83 -18.20
CA ARG A 56 -19.16 6.42 -17.88
C ARG A 56 -19.25 4.93 -17.52
N TYR A 57 -19.31 4.64 -16.23
CA TYR A 57 -19.51 3.29 -15.70
C TYR A 57 -20.95 2.77 -15.84
N SER A 58 -21.15 1.46 -15.62
CA SER A 58 -22.48 0.89 -15.38
C SER A 58 -23.00 1.34 -14.02
N ASP A 59 -24.33 1.44 -13.90
CA ASP A 59 -24.99 1.87 -12.65
C ASP A 59 -24.58 0.97 -11.47
N ASP A 60 -24.54 -0.36 -11.69
CA ASP A 60 -24.09 -1.31 -10.67
C ASP A 60 -22.62 -1.16 -10.27
N MET A 61 -21.73 -0.74 -11.17
CA MET A 61 -20.32 -0.52 -10.84
C MET A 61 -20.16 0.74 -9.99
N ALA A 62 -20.87 1.81 -10.36
CA ALA A 62 -20.88 3.05 -9.58
C ALA A 62 -21.51 2.83 -8.19
N MET A 63 -22.57 2.02 -8.11
CA MET A 63 -23.21 1.63 -6.85
C MET A 63 -22.27 0.82 -5.96
N MET A 64 -21.65 -0.25 -6.48
CA MET A 64 -20.68 -1.05 -5.71
C MET A 64 -19.53 -0.21 -5.17
N GLY A 65 -19.01 0.73 -5.97
CA GLY A 65 -18.01 1.68 -5.50
C GLY A 65 -18.53 2.58 -4.37
N SER A 66 -19.76 3.07 -4.48
CA SER A 66 -20.40 3.89 -3.44
C SER A 66 -20.65 3.11 -2.14
N ASP A 67 -20.89 1.80 -2.25
CA ASP A 67 -21.06 0.87 -1.12
C ASP A 67 -19.72 0.39 -0.53
N GLY A 68 -18.59 0.93 -0.99
CA GLY A 68 -17.27 0.70 -0.40
C GLY A 68 -16.35 -0.24 -1.16
N LEU A 69 -16.70 -0.68 -2.38
CA LEU A 69 -15.79 -1.48 -3.19
C LEU A 69 -14.58 -0.64 -3.63
N THR A 70 -13.40 -1.03 -3.14
CA THR A 70 -12.10 -0.48 -3.53
C THR A 70 -11.29 -1.53 -4.27
N TRP A 71 -10.45 -1.09 -5.23
CA TRP A 71 -9.58 -1.97 -6.00
C TRP A 71 -8.29 -2.31 -5.26
N GLU A 72 -8.40 -3.34 -4.46
CA GLU A 72 -7.34 -3.99 -3.71
C GLU A 72 -6.92 -5.28 -4.42
N LEU A 73 -5.86 -5.94 -3.95
CA LEU A 73 -5.41 -7.19 -4.62
C LEU A 73 -6.55 -8.22 -4.67
N GLU A 74 -7.24 -8.42 -3.55
CA GLU A 74 -8.27 -9.45 -3.41
C GLU A 74 -9.48 -9.14 -4.29
N THR A 75 -9.95 -7.88 -4.28
CA THR A 75 -11.12 -7.47 -5.07
C THR A 75 -10.80 -7.37 -6.55
N LEU A 76 -9.59 -6.94 -6.93
CA LEU A 76 -9.14 -7.00 -8.32
C LEU A 76 -8.98 -8.45 -8.79
N ASN A 77 -8.40 -9.34 -7.97
CA ASN A 77 -8.28 -10.76 -8.29
C ASN A 77 -9.67 -11.40 -8.50
N ALA A 78 -10.61 -11.17 -7.59
CA ALA A 78 -11.99 -11.65 -7.71
C ALA A 78 -12.69 -11.07 -8.95
N TYR A 79 -12.48 -9.77 -9.23
CA TYR A 79 -13.05 -9.13 -10.40
C TYR A 79 -12.46 -9.68 -11.70
N LEU A 80 -11.15 -9.92 -11.75
CA LEU A 80 -10.48 -10.51 -12.90
C LEU A 80 -10.89 -11.97 -13.10
N GLU A 81 -11.17 -12.73 -12.04
CA GLU A 81 -11.65 -14.11 -12.15
C GLU A 81 -13.05 -14.19 -12.77
N ASN A 82 -13.96 -13.31 -12.32
CA ASN A 82 -15.32 -13.24 -12.84
C ASN A 82 -15.97 -11.86 -12.59
N PRO A 83 -15.87 -10.94 -13.57
CA PRO A 83 -16.38 -9.57 -13.40
C PRO A 83 -17.88 -9.52 -13.09
N LYS A 84 -18.67 -10.42 -13.71
CA LYS A 84 -20.13 -10.46 -13.58
C LYS A 84 -20.58 -11.06 -12.25
N ALA A 85 -19.73 -11.86 -11.59
CA ALA A 85 -20.03 -12.40 -10.27
C ALA A 85 -19.84 -11.34 -9.17
N LEU A 86 -18.80 -10.51 -9.28
CA LEU A 86 -18.54 -9.45 -8.29
C LEU A 86 -19.41 -8.21 -8.54
N VAL A 87 -19.57 -7.78 -9.80
CA VAL A 87 -20.41 -6.63 -10.17
C VAL A 87 -21.42 -7.06 -11.22
N SER A 88 -22.64 -7.27 -10.76
CA SER A 88 -23.78 -7.60 -11.62
C SER A 88 -23.96 -6.54 -12.71
N ARG A 89 -24.26 -6.96 -13.94
CA ARG A 89 -24.49 -6.06 -15.10
C ARG A 89 -23.34 -5.05 -15.35
N THR A 90 -22.11 -5.38 -14.96
CA THR A 90 -20.95 -4.60 -15.38
C THR A 90 -20.88 -4.47 -16.91
N ARG A 91 -20.49 -3.28 -17.38
CA ARG A 91 -20.19 -3.03 -18.80
C ARG A 91 -18.93 -3.74 -19.30
N MET A 92 -18.06 -4.20 -18.39
CA MET A 92 -16.88 -5.00 -18.75
C MET A 92 -17.32 -6.40 -19.19
N ASN A 93 -17.56 -6.57 -20.50
CA ASN A 93 -17.93 -7.86 -21.07
C ASN A 93 -16.70 -8.77 -21.26
N PHE A 94 -16.11 -9.15 -20.14
CA PHE A 94 -14.96 -10.04 -20.07
C PHE A 94 -15.35 -11.36 -19.40
N ALA A 95 -14.87 -12.49 -19.93
CA ALA A 95 -15.20 -13.82 -19.40
C ALA A 95 -14.51 -14.14 -18.07
N GLY A 96 -13.44 -13.39 -17.76
CA GLY A 96 -12.59 -13.61 -16.60
C GLY A 96 -11.36 -14.47 -16.92
N LEU A 97 -10.31 -14.31 -16.12
CA LEU A 97 -9.09 -15.10 -16.12
C LEU A 97 -9.24 -16.24 -15.12
N LYS A 98 -9.40 -17.48 -15.59
CA LYS A 98 -9.61 -18.64 -14.70
C LYS A 98 -8.33 -19.16 -14.07
N ASP A 99 -7.21 -19.01 -14.76
CA ASP A 99 -5.91 -19.38 -14.22
C ASP A 99 -5.50 -18.40 -13.10
N PRO A 100 -5.28 -18.88 -11.86
CA PRO A 100 -4.80 -18.04 -10.77
C PRO A 100 -3.42 -17.43 -11.03
N GLN A 101 -2.55 -18.10 -11.78
CA GLN A 101 -1.24 -17.56 -12.11
C GLN A 101 -1.36 -16.38 -13.08
N ASP A 102 -2.19 -16.49 -14.12
CA ASP A 102 -2.43 -15.36 -15.04
C ASP A 102 -2.99 -14.15 -14.31
N ARG A 103 -3.86 -14.37 -13.30
CA ARG A 103 -4.35 -13.29 -12.43
C ARG A 103 -3.23 -12.70 -11.58
N SER A 104 -2.39 -13.52 -10.96
CA SER A 104 -1.26 -13.00 -10.17
C SER A 104 -0.30 -12.18 -11.04
N ASP A 105 0.05 -12.70 -12.21
CA ASP A 105 0.95 -12.08 -13.17
C ASP A 105 0.40 -10.72 -13.66
N ILE A 106 -0.87 -10.66 -14.09
CA ILE A 106 -1.46 -9.39 -14.54
C ILE A 106 -1.58 -8.37 -13.41
N LEU A 107 -1.86 -8.80 -12.17
CA LEU A 107 -1.90 -7.91 -11.01
C LEU A 107 -0.51 -7.34 -10.71
N ALA A 108 0.54 -8.16 -10.81
CA ALA A 108 1.93 -7.71 -10.69
C ALA A 108 2.29 -6.66 -11.76
N TYR A 109 1.86 -6.86 -13.00
CA TYR A 109 2.04 -5.89 -14.09
C TYR A 109 1.29 -4.57 -13.83
N LEU A 110 0.00 -4.63 -13.46
CA LEU A 110 -0.83 -3.45 -13.19
C LEU A 110 -0.27 -2.59 -12.04
N ARG A 111 0.37 -3.21 -11.03
CA ARG A 111 1.01 -2.50 -9.92
C ARG A 111 2.09 -1.53 -10.38
N GLN A 112 2.82 -1.85 -11.46
CA GLN A 112 3.89 -0.99 -11.99
C GLN A 112 3.40 0.39 -12.46
N PHE A 113 2.09 0.51 -12.76
CA PHE A 113 1.47 1.73 -13.29
C PHE A 113 0.58 2.44 -12.28
N SER A 114 0.64 2.06 -11.01
CA SER A 114 -0.09 2.71 -9.94
C SER A 114 0.91 3.50 -9.08
N ALA A 115 0.64 4.79 -8.89
CA ALA A 115 1.48 5.64 -8.05
C ALA A 115 1.45 5.09 -6.62
N SER A 116 2.63 4.91 -6.03
CA SER A 116 2.87 4.25 -4.73
C SER A 116 2.66 2.72 -4.71
N PRO A 117 3.63 1.95 -5.23
CA PRO A 117 3.70 0.49 -5.03
C PRO A 117 3.92 0.07 -3.56
N GLN A 118 4.10 1.04 -2.66
CA GLN A 118 4.52 0.86 -1.26
C GLN A 118 3.36 0.95 -0.27
N ASN A 119 2.14 1.34 -0.68
CA ASN A 119 1.02 1.61 0.24
C ASN A 119 -0.31 1.14 -0.32
N ILE A 120 -0.53 -0.18 -0.34
CA ILE A 120 -1.86 -0.77 -0.63
C ILE A 120 -2.14 -1.85 0.42
N PRO A 121 -2.76 -1.46 1.55
CA PRO A 121 -2.87 -2.28 2.77
C PRO A 121 -4.05 -3.28 2.86
N GLU A 122 -4.90 -3.45 1.84
CA GLU A 122 -6.11 -4.32 1.94
C GLU A 122 -6.06 -5.57 1.05
N ALA A 123 -4.85 -6.06 0.77
CA ALA A 123 -4.61 -7.50 0.61
C ALA A 123 -4.14 -8.04 1.97
N ALA A 124 -4.82 -9.02 2.56
CA ALA A 124 -4.44 -9.58 3.85
C ALA A 124 -2.94 -9.98 3.93
N PRO A 125 -2.35 -9.96 5.15
CA PRO A 125 -1.13 -9.25 5.48
C PRO A 125 0.10 -9.94 4.92
N THR A 126 0.79 -9.32 3.97
CA THR A 126 2.10 -9.79 3.53
C THR A 126 3.17 -8.83 4.02
N ALA A 127 3.87 -9.33 5.04
CA ALA A 127 5.12 -8.85 5.62
C ALA A 127 5.81 -7.76 4.81
N GLN A 128 6.00 -6.61 5.46
CA GLN A 128 6.90 -5.56 5.04
C GLN A 128 8.19 -6.19 4.49
N ALA A 129 8.50 -5.96 3.21
CA ALA A 129 9.89 -5.78 2.87
C ALA A 129 10.26 -4.48 3.57
N ARG A 130 10.72 -4.58 4.83
CA ARG A 130 11.13 -3.42 5.61
C ARG A 130 12.09 -2.65 4.71
N GLU A 131 11.78 -1.37 4.45
CA GLU A 131 12.64 -0.48 3.65
C GLU A 131 14.10 -0.55 4.10
N VAL A 132 14.27 -0.90 5.37
CA VAL A 132 15.52 -1.26 6.00
C VAL A 132 15.42 -2.65 6.65
N GLU A 133 16.25 -3.59 6.20
CA GLU A 133 16.54 -4.77 7.02
C GLU A 133 17.37 -4.36 8.25
N LEU A 134 16.77 -4.55 9.42
CA LEU A 134 17.39 -4.36 10.72
C LEU A 134 17.81 -5.71 11.29
N SER A 135 18.92 -5.74 12.05
CA SER A 135 19.34 -6.98 12.70
C SER A 135 18.29 -7.39 13.76
N PRO A 136 18.16 -8.70 14.06
CA PRO A 136 17.31 -9.17 15.14
C PRO A 136 17.63 -8.50 16.49
N GLU A 137 18.87 -8.08 16.72
CA GLU A 137 19.27 -7.40 17.96
C GLU A 137 18.57 -6.04 18.09
N VAL A 138 18.57 -5.22 17.02
CA VAL A 138 17.94 -3.90 17.01
C VAL A 138 16.43 -3.99 17.25
N LEU A 139 15.79 -4.98 16.64
CA LEU A 139 14.34 -5.19 16.74
C LEU A 139 13.91 -5.76 18.10
N ALA A 140 14.83 -6.44 18.79
CA ALA A 140 14.60 -7.01 20.09
C ALA A 140 14.83 -6.00 21.24
N ILE A 141 15.30 -4.78 20.93
CA ILE A 141 15.46 -3.73 21.94
C ILE A 141 14.08 -3.36 22.49
N VAL A 142 13.88 -3.63 23.78
CA VAL A 142 12.68 -3.18 24.50
C VAL A 142 12.91 -1.73 24.90
N GLY A 143 12.08 -0.82 24.36
CA GLY A 143 12.16 0.60 24.66
C GLY A 143 11.76 0.93 26.09
N ASP A 144 12.51 1.83 26.73
CA ASP A 144 12.14 2.44 28.01
C ASP A 144 11.15 3.59 27.75
N THR A 145 9.89 3.41 28.18
CA THR A 145 8.81 4.39 27.96
C THR A 145 9.09 5.73 28.63
N ASP A 146 9.67 5.75 29.84
CA ASP A 146 9.94 6.99 30.58
C ASP A 146 11.06 7.77 29.90
N TYR A 147 12.07 7.06 29.39
CA TYR A 147 13.11 7.67 28.57
C TYR A 147 12.57 8.16 27.22
N GLY A 148 11.67 7.41 26.60
CA GLY A 148 10.97 7.80 25.38
C GLY A 148 10.16 9.08 25.55
N GLU A 149 9.46 9.23 26.67
CA GLU A 149 8.71 10.46 26.99
C GLU A 149 9.63 11.68 27.08
N TYR A 150 10.77 11.52 27.74
CA TYR A 150 11.78 12.58 27.86
C TYR A 150 12.29 13.02 26.47
N LEU A 151 12.66 12.07 25.61
CA LEU A 151 13.14 12.33 24.25
C LEU A 151 12.05 12.91 23.33
N ALA A 152 10.79 12.55 23.55
CA ALA A 152 9.67 12.95 22.71
C ALA A 152 9.38 14.45 22.73
N SER A 153 9.92 15.20 23.70
CA SER A 153 9.75 16.66 23.80
C SER A 153 10.08 17.40 22.49
N GLU A 154 11.19 17.05 21.83
CA GLU A 154 11.62 17.63 20.55
C GLU A 154 10.76 17.16 19.37
N CYS A 155 10.22 15.93 19.43
CA CYS A 155 9.34 15.41 18.39
C CYS A 155 7.99 16.15 18.40
N LYS A 156 7.48 16.44 19.61
CA LYS A 156 6.19 17.10 19.87
C LYS A 156 6.13 18.57 19.43
N THR A 157 7.27 19.19 19.11
CA THR A 157 7.28 20.56 18.56
C THR A 157 6.70 20.60 17.14
N CYS A 158 6.73 19.46 16.45
CA CYS A 158 6.32 19.31 15.06
C CYS A 158 5.19 18.28 14.92
N HIS A 159 5.35 17.12 15.55
CA HIS A 159 4.37 16.04 15.50
C HIS A 159 3.33 16.21 16.60
N GLN A 160 2.07 16.33 16.20
CA GLN A 160 0.99 16.62 17.13
C GLN A 160 0.66 15.42 18.02
N GLN A 161 0.29 15.68 19.27
CA GLN A 161 -0.05 14.66 20.27
C GLN A 161 -1.52 14.24 20.23
N ASP A 162 -2.36 15.00 19.52
CA ASP A 162 -3.80 14.73 19.36
C ASP A 162 -4.11 13.85 18.15
N GLY A 163 -3.08 13.27 17.53
CA GLY A 163 -3.20 12.46 16.32
C GLY A 163 -3.50 13.23 15.05
N SER A 164 -3.56 14.57 15.10
CA SER A 164 -3.79 15.39 13.91
C SER A 164 -2.57 15.41 12.98
N ASP A 165 -2.84 15.54 11.67
CA ASP A 165 -1.87 15.39 10.60
C ASP A 165 -1.81 16.64 9.68
N GLN A 166 -1.87 17.83 10.29
CA GLN A 166 -1.89 19.12 9.57
C GLN A 166 -0.52 19.44 8.93
N GLY A 167 -0.19 18.73 7.84
CA GLY A 167 1.05 18.85 7.08
C GLY A 167 2.26 18.13 7.70
N ILE A 168 2.18 17.72 8.96
CA ILE A 168 3.18 16.90 9.65
C ILE A 168 2.47 15.63 10.13
N PRO A 169 2.95 14.43 9.78
CA PRO A 169 2.22 13.20 10.07
C PRO A 169 2.16 12.92 11.57
N SER A 170 1.04 12.32 11.99
CA SER A 170 0.91 11.73 13.32
C SER A 170 1.92 10.59 13.50
N ILE A 171 2.51 10.53 14.69
CA ILE A 171 3.45 9.46 15.10
C ILE A 171 2.93 8.70 16.32
N ILE A 172 1.75 9.04 16.84
CA ILE A 172 1.10 8.32 17.93
C ILE A 172 0.40 7.07 17.39
N GLN A 173 0.26 6.04 18.23
CA GLN A 173 -0.37 4.75 17.89
C GLN A 173 0.28 3.99 16.73
N TRP A 174 1.52 4.35 16.36
CA TRP A 174 2.28 3.53 15.42
C TRP A 174 2.68 2.21 16.08
N PRO A 175 2.60 1.08 15.35
CA PRO A 175 3.26 -0.14 15.78
C PRO A 175 4.74 0.14 16.08
N THR A 176 5.23 -0.34 17.21
CA THR A 176 6.61 -0.06 17.68
C THR A 176 7.65 -0.43 16.63
N GLU A 177 7.47 -1.57 15.97
CA GLU A 177 8.36 -2.03 14.90
C GLU A 177 8.38 -1.07 13.70
N ASP A 178 7.22 -0.56 13.28
CA ASP A 178 7.09 0.34 12.13
C ASP A 178 7.78 1.68 12.39
N PHE A 179 7.65 2.19 13.61
CA PHE A 179 8.37 3.39 14.06
C PHE A 179 9.88 3.17 14.00
N VAL A 180 10.36 2.05 14.56
CA VAL A 180 11.79 1.70 14.55
C VAL A 180 12.32 1.63 13.12
N VAL A 181 11.63 0.90 12.23
CA VAL A 181 12.01 0.76 10.82
C VAL A 181 12.04 2.11 10.11
N ALA A 182 11.01 2.96 10.28
CA ALA A 182 10.94 4.28 9.66
C ALA A 182 12.09 5.20 10.11
N MET A 183 12.41 5.21 11.40
CA MET A 183 13.51 6.02 11.94
C MET A 183 14.87 5.55 11.39
N HIS A 184 15.09 4.25 11.27
CA HIS A 184 16.28 3.73 10.62
C HIS A 184 16.32 4.03 9.12
N ALA A 185 15.19 4.08 8.43
CA ALA A 185 15.11 4.45 7.02
C ALA A 185 15.49 5.93 6.80
N TYR A 186 15.07 6.83 7.69
CA TYR A 186 15.53 8.23 7.68
C TYR A 186 17.02 8.33 8.05
N LYS A 187 17.48 7.61 9.07
CA LYS A 187 18.90 7.59 9.48
C LYS A 187 19.82 7.11 8.36
N ARG A 188 19.39 6.13 7.55
CA ARG A 188 20.09 5.59 6.38
C ARG A 188 19.82 6.36 5.08
N GLN A 189 19.06 7.47 5.15
CA GLN A 189 18.70 8.32 4.01
C GLN A 189 17.93 7.60 2.89
N ILE A 190 17.33 6.46 3.18
CA ILE A 190 16.47 5.72 2.24
C ILE A 190 15.15 6.45 2.04
N ARG A 191 14.59 7.02 3.12
CA ARG A 191 13.46 7.95 3.04
C ARG A 191 13.95 9.38 2.80
N PRO A 192 13.55 10.05 1.70
CA PRO A 192 14.00 11.40 1.38
C PRO A 192 13.19 12.45 2.17
N HIS A 193 13.68 12.85 3.34
CA HIS A 193 13.10 13.99 4.09
C HIS A 193 14.16 14.67 4.97
N PRO A 194 14.70 15.85 4.58
CA PRO A 194 15.87 16.45 5.23
C PRO A 194 15.74 16.68 6.75
N VAL A 195 14.56 17.08 7.23
CA VAL A 195 14.32 17.32 8.67
C VAL A 195 14.37 15.99 9.44
N MET A 196 13.58 14.99 9.05
CA MET A 196 13.58 13.68 9.71
C MET A 196 14.90 12.91 9.55
N GLN A 197 15.63 13.09 8.46
CA GLN A 197 17.00 12.56 8.34
C GLN A 197 17.93 13.21 9.38
N MET A 198 17.83 14.53 9.57
CA MET A 198 18.59 15.25 10.59
C MET A 198 18.21 14.79 12.00
N MET A 199 16.91 14.65 12.30
CA MET A 199 16.43 14.14 13.59
C MET A 199 16.90 12.70 13.84
N ALA A 200 16.65 11.78 12.91
CA ALA A 200 17.01 10.37 13.04
C ALA A 200 18.53 10.13 13.08
N SER A 201 19.33 10.99 12.43
CA SER A 201 20.79 10.86 12.45
C SER A 201 21.38 10.96 13.86
N ARG A 202 20.72 11.69 14.77
CA ARG A 202 21.18 11.97 16.14
C ARG A 202 20.81 10.90 17.16
N LEU A 203 19.87 10.01 16.82
CA LEU A 203 19.33 9.02 17.75
C LEU A 203 20.12 7.71 17.72
N SER A 204 20.34 7.08 18.87
CA SER A 204 20.79 5.69 18.97
C SER A 204 19.65 4.70 18.72
N ASP A 205 19.98 3.42 18.59
CA ASP A 205 18.99 2.36 18.38
C ASP A 205 18.10 2.20 19.63
N GLU A 206 18.68 2.38 20.83
CA GLU A 206 17.95 2.40 22.11
C GLU A 206 17.02 3.62 22.24
N GLU A 207 17.46 4.79 21.78
CA GLU A 207 16.65 6.00 21.78
C GLU A 207 15.47 5.89 20.80
N ILE A 208 15.69 5.27 19.63
CA ILE A 208 14.62 4.96 18.68
C ILE A 208 13.62 3.98 19.29
N ALA A 209 14.08 2.92 19.96
CA ALA A 209 13.21 1.95 20.62
C ALA A 209 12.40 2.59 21.78
N ALA A 210 13.03 3.46 22.59
CA ALA A 210 12.38 4.18 23.68
C ALA A 210 11.26 5.11 23.14
N LEU A 211 11.55 5.90 22.11
CA LEU A 211 10.55 6.73 21.43
C LEU A 211 9.40 5.89 20.85
N ALA A 212 9.71 4.74 20.24
CA ALA A 212 8.71 3.84 19.69
C ALA A 212 7.77 3.26 20.77
N ALA A 213 8.33 2.87 21.92
CA ALA A 213 7.55 2.36 23.05
C ALA A 213 6.63 3.43 23.64
N TYR A 214 7.11 4.68 23.72
CA TYR A 214 6.33 5.82 24.21
C TYR A 214 5.17 6.18 23.28
N PHE A 215 5.45 6.42 22.00
CA PHE A 215 4.42 6.87 21.06
C PHE A 215 3.34 5.82 20.75
N ALA A 216 3.67 4.53 20.88
CA ALA A 216 2.70 3.44 20.74
C ALA A 216 1.61 3.45 21.84
N GLN A 217 1.85 4.14 22.97
CA GLN A 217 0.93 4.18 24.12
C GLN A 217 0.04 5.45 24.17
N LEU A 218 0.26 6.40 23.27
CA LEU A 218 -0.50 7.66 23.25
C LEU A 218 -1.83 7.51 22.49
N GLU A 219 -2.85 8.23 22.95
CA GLU A 219 -4.21 8.27 22.39
C GLU A 219 -4.53 9.60 21.68
#